data_AF-A0AAD2FJA7-F1
#
_entry.id   AF-A0AAD2FJA7-F1
#
_cell.length_a   1.000
_cell.length_b   1.000
_cell.length_c   1.000
_cell.angle_alpha   90.00
_cell.angle_beta   90.00
_cell.angle_gamma   90.00
#
_symmetry.space_group_name_H-M   'P 1'
#
loop_
_entity.id
_entity.type
_entity.pdbx_description
1 polymer ?
#
loop_
_entity_poly.entity_id
_entity_poly.type
_entity_poly.pdbx_seq_one_letter_code
_entity_poly.pdbx_strand_id
1 'polypeptide(L)'
;MGAKPSTMKRTQSAAFGRLRIDSPRIVTPGSVKQSLTRRRELRAQQVGTGPAALIRPGSQSGLAETSPLLIQPHQQQVGRELGATENQFMATPESPALMVWIVPALCCAMAYALYNIFIKKGSSHINPVLGGVILQLVAALLGGCLLTFLILQETHKGGDVGNIVAFDKEGIFWAVLAGLAVGTAEIVSFLVSSMGVQAMQSIPVIIGGSVLFGTVIGALALHEDLSMRGWGGVVLISIGISLVGLDSEGEMH
;
A
#
# COMPACT_ATOMS: atom_id res chain seq x y z
N MET A 1 -23.89 -44.51 53.18
CA MET A 1 -23.69 -43.18 52.54
C MET A 1 -22.63 -43.34 51.46
N GLY A 2 -23.02 -43.43 50.19
CA GLY A 2 -22.09 -43.57 49.06
C GLY A 2 -22.68 -42.85 47.87
N ALA A 3 -22.16 -41.66 47.57
CA ALA A 3 -22.64 -40.80 46.50
C ALA A 3 -22.17 -41.35 45.14
N LYS A 4 -23.12 -41.56 44.23
CA LYS A 4 -22.86 -41.88 42.82
C LYS A 4 -22.41 -40.62 42.08
N PRO A 5 -21.31 -40.64 41.31
CA PRO A 5 -20.93 -39.51 40.45
C PRO A 5 -21.83 -39.45 39.21
N SER A 6 -22.40 -38.27 38.97
CA SER A 6 -23.22 -37.93 37.81
C SER A 6 -22.35 -37.73 36.57
N THR A 7 -22.57 -38.57 35.55
CA THR A 7 -21.90 -38.48 34.26
C THR A 7 -22.52 -37.35 33.42
N MET A 8 -21.82 -36.23 33.32
CA MET A 8 -22.21 -35.08 32.50
C MET A 8 -21.97 -35.41 31.01
N LYS A 9 -23.04 -35.74 30.27
CA LYS A 9 -22.99 -35.90 28.81
C LYS A 9 -22.79 -34.54 28.17
N ARG A 10 -21.61 -34.33 27.59
CA ARG A 10 -21.26 -33.16 26.77
C ARG A 10 -21.93 -33.33 25.40
N THR A 11 -22.98 -32.56 25.14
CA THR A 11 -23.66 -32.51 23.84
C THR A 11 -22.69 -31.95 22.79
N GLN A 12 -22.17 -32.82 21.92
CA GLN A 12 -21.45 -32.39 20.72
C GLN A 12 -22.48 -31.79 19.75
N SER A 13 -22.37 -30.47 19.54
CA SER A 13 -23.14 -29.76 18.53
C SER A 13 -22.55 -30.07 17.14
N ALA A 14 -23.14 -31.07 16.48
CA ALA A 14 -22.91 -31.36 15.08
C ALA A 14 -23.69 -30.35 14.22
N ALA A 15 -23.02 -29.29 13.79
CA ALA A 15 -23.57 -28.37 12.79
C ALA A 15 -22.44 -27.71 11.97
N PHE A 16 -21.59 -28.53 11.35
CA PHE A 16 -20.76 -28.07 10.25
C PHE A 16 -21.38 -28.57 8.94
N GLY A 17 -22.23 -27.72 8.38
CA GLY A 17 -22.84 -27.94 7.07
C GLY A 17 -21.73 -28.07 6.02
N ARG A 18 -21.69 -29.23 5.36
CA ARG A 18 -20.96 -29.40 4.11
C ARG A 18 -21.52 -28.39 3.10
N LEU A 19 -20.79 -27.30 2.88
CA LEU A 19 -20.93 -26.47 1.70
C LEU A 19 -20.56 -27.35 0.50
N ARG A 20 -21.59 -27.88 -0.16
CA ARG A 20 -21.51 -28.59 -1.43
C ARG A 20 -21.03 -27.56 -2.45
N ILE A 21 -19.75 -27.58 -2.79
CA ILE A 21 -19.21 -26.79 -3.89
C ILE A 21 -19.80 -27.41 -5.17
N ASP A 22 -20.85 -26.77 -5.70
CA ASP A 22 -21.41 -27.12 -6.99
C ASP A 22 -20.31 -27.01 -8.05
N SER A 23 -20.17 -28.06 -8.85
CA SER A 23 -19.22 -28.13 -9.95
C SER A 23 -19.44 -26.97 -10.93
N PRO A 24 -18.36 -26.41 -11.52
CA PRO A 24 -18.47 -25.30 -12.44
C PRO A 24 -19.37 -25.66 -13.63
N ARG A 25 -20.44 -24.88 -13.83
CA ARG A 25 -21.25 -24.95 -15.05
C ARG A 25 -20.35 -24.68 -16.26
N ILE A 26 -20.23 -25.68 -17.12
CA ILE A 26 -19.64 -25.56 -18.45
C ILE A 26 -20.44 -24.49 -19.21
N VAL A 27 -19.84 -23.32 -19.38
CA VAL A 27 -20.42 -22.23 -20.17
C VAL A 27 -20.34 -22.63 -21.64
N THR A 28 -21.48 -22.90 -22.24
CA THR A 28 -21.59 -23.20 -23.68
C THR A 28 -21.29 -21.93 -24.49
N PRO A 29 -20.52 -22.01 -25.60
CA PRO A 29 -20.03 -20.83 -26.36
C PRO A 29 -21.10 -19.94 -27.02
N GLY A 30 -22.40 -20.26 -26.89
CA GLY A 30 -23.50 -19.57 -27.56
C GLY A 30 -24.00 -18.29 -26.88
N SER A 31 -23.78 -18.11 -25.58
CA SER A 31 -24.40 -17.01 -24.81
C SER A 31 -23.64 -15.67 -24.87
N VAL A 32 -22.39 -15.68 -25.34
CA VAL A 32 -21.54 -14.47 -25.40
C VAL A 32 -21.94 -13.52 -26.54
N LYS A 33 -22.53 -14.03 -27.63
CA LYS A 33 -22.96 -13.18 -28.76
C LYS A 33 -24.21 -12.34 -28.44
N GLN A 34 -25.08 -12.78 -27.53
CA GLN A 34 -26.27 -12.02 -27.16
C GLN A 34 -25.97 -10.83 -26.24
N SER A 35 -24.95 -10.91 -25.38
CA SER A 35 -24.62 -9.82 -24.45
C SER A 35 -23.91 -8.63 -25.12
N LEU A 36 -23.16 -8.88 -26.20
CA LEU A 36 -22.47 -7.83 -26.95
C LEU A 36 -23.41 -7.01 -27.85
N THR A 37 -24.48 -7.62 -28.36
CA THR A 37 -25.45 -6.93 -29.22
C THR A 37 -26.27 -5.92 -28.40
N ARG A 38 -26.65 -6.28 -27.16
CA ARG A 38 -27.44 -5.42 -26.26
C ARG A 38 -26.68 -4.17 -25.77
N ARG A 39 -25.35 -4.22 -25.69
CA ARG A 39 -24.52 -3.06 -25.29
C ARG A 39 -24.33 -2.03 -26.41
N ARG A 40 -24.49 -2.41 -27.68
CA ARG A 40 -24.41 -1.47 -28.81
C ARG A 40 -25.67 -0.62 -28.97
N GLU A 41 -26.84 -1.16 -28.66
CA GLU A 41 -28.10 -0.39 -28.72
C GLU A 41 -28.18 0.70 -27.64
N LEU A 42 -27.66 0.45 -26.44
CA LEU A 42 -27.68 1.45 -25.35
C LEU A 42 -26.72 2.64 -25.59
N ARG A 43 -25.65 2.47 -26.38
CA ARG A 43 -24.76 3.59 -26.74
C ARG A 43 -25.28 4.45 -27.89
N ALA A 44 -26.18 3.92 -28.72
CA ALA A 44 -26.78 4.67 -29.82
C ALA A 44 -27.84 5.68 -29.35
N GLN A 45 -28.35 5.56 -28.12
CA GLN A 45 -29.39 6.46 -27.57
C GLN A 45 -28.85 7.64 -26.74
N GLN A 46 -27.54 7.74 -26.47
CA GLN A 46 -26.97 8.79 -25.62
C GLN A 46 -26.21 9.90 -26.35
N VAL A 47 -26.23 9.93 -27.69
CA VAL A 47 -25.63 11.03 -28.46
C VAL A 47 -26.74 11.94 -28.99
N GLY A 48 -27.15 12.90 -28.18
CA GLY A 48 -28.08 13.94 -28.62
C GLY A 48 -28.59 14.80 -27.48
N THR A 49 -27.85 15.86 -27.16
CA THR A 49 -28.34 17.24 -26.88
C THR A 49 -27.19 18.06 -26.29
N GLY A 50 -26.68 19.03 -27.06
CA GLY A 50 -25.95 20.20 -26.52
C GLY A 50 -26.92 21.18 -25.82
N PRO A 51 -26.45 22.34 -25.33
CA PRO A 51 -26.08 23.41 -26.26
C PRO A 51 -24.84 24.25 -25.89
N ALA A 52 -24.43 25.03 -26.91
CA ALA A 52 -23.35 25.98 -26.96
C ALA A 52 -23.71 27.39 -26.42
N ALA A 53 -22.67 28.23 -26.28
CA ALA A 53 -22.60 29.71 -26.15
C ALA A 53 -21.73 30.08 -24.92
N LEU A 54 -20.85 31.08 -24.90
CA LEU A 54 -20.81 32.35 -25.63
C LEU A 54 -19.39 32.96 -25.57
N ILE A 55 -19.01 33.65 -26.64
CA ILE A 55 -17.77 34.43 -26.85
C ILE A 55 -17.83 35.78 -26.10
N ARG A 56 -16.69 36.29 -25.60
CA ARG A 56 -16.43 37.75 -25.53
C ARG A 56 -14.93 38.10 -25.55
N PRO A 57 -14.49 39.07 -26.38
CA PRO A 57 -13.11 39.59 -26.40
C PRO A 57 -12.98 41.01 -25.79
N GLY A 58 -11.76 41.33 -25.34
CA GLY A 58 -11.17 42.68 -25.38
C GLY A 58 -11.31 43.60 -24.16
N SER A 59 -10.17 44.06 -23.60
CA SER A 59 -9.87 45.48 -23.37
C SER A 59 -8.47 45.65 -22.74
N GLN A 60 -7.66 46.49 -23.39
CA GLN A 60 -6.34 46.98 -22.96
C GLN A 60 -6.44 48.15 -21.97
N SER A 61 -5.25 48.60 -21.53
CA SER A 61 -4.87 49.93 -20.98
C SER A 61 -5.16 50.19 -19.50
N GLY A 62 -4.23 50.70 -18.68
CA GLY A 62 -2.85 51.10 -18.91
C GLY A 62 -2.26 51.82 -17.68
N LEU A 63 -0.95 52.11 -17.76
CA LEU A 63 -0.18 53.22 -17.15
C LEU A 63 0.08 53.16 -15.63
N ALA A 64 1.33 52.96 -15.21
CA ALA A 64 2.40 53.97 -14.97
C ALA A 64 2.26 54.57 -13.56
N GLU A 65 3.28 54.57 -12.69
CA GLU A 65 4.42 55.50 -12.67
C GLU A 65 5.40 55.05 -11.53
N THR A 66 6.71 54.85 -11.81
CA THR A 66 7.86 55.71 -11.42
C THR A 66 8.06 55.86 -9.89
N SER A 67 9.19 55.53 -9.25
CA SER A 67 10.60 55.99 -9.44
C SER A 67 11.42 55.50 -8.18
N PRO A 68 12.69 55.89 -7.90
CA PRO A 68 13.92 55.40 -8.55
C PRO A 68 15.05 54.99 -7.55
N LEU A 69 15.94 54.09 -7.99
CA LEU A 69 17.41 54.27 -8.03
C LEU A 69 18.18 54.69 -6.73
N LEU A 70 18.93 53.74 -6.14
CA LEU A 70 20.20 54.04 -5.49
C LEU A 70 21.30 53.07 -5.97
N ILE A 71 22.25 53.65 -6.68
CA ILE A 71 23.51 53.07 -7.16
C ILE A 71 24.46 52.91 -5.97
N GLN A 72 25.15 51.76 -5.88
CA GLN A 72 26.58 51.79 -5.58
C GLN A 72 27.32 50.60 -6.20
N PRO A 73 28.47 50.82 -6.87
CA PRO A 73 29.22 49.78 -7.56
C PRO A 73 30.35 49.23 -6.70
N HIS A 74 30.52 47.90 -6.66
CA HIS A 74 31.83 47.31 -6.42
C HIS A 74 32.07 46.21 -7.46
N GLN A 75 32.65 46.64 -8.58
CA GLN A 75 33.51 45.79 -9.38
C GLN A 75 34.60 45.21 -8.48
N GLN A 76 34.87 43.91 -8.65
CA GLN A 76 36.20 43.28 -8.62
C GLN A 76 36.18 41.92 -7.92
N GLN A 77 35.78 40.87 -8.66
CA GLN A 77 36.33 39.51 -8.53
C GLN A 77 35.89 38.65 -9.74
N VAL A 78 36.30 39.08 -10.94
CA VAL A 78 36.35 38.19 -12.10
C VAL A 78 37.72 37.53 -12.08
N GLY A 79 37.75 36.21 -11.83
CA GLY A 79 38.90 35.36 -12.11
C GLY A 79 39.48 34.60 -10.93
N ARG A 80 38.70 33.67 -10.31
CA ARG A 80 39.31 32.51 -9.61
C ARG A 80 38.43 31.32 -9.21
N GLU A 81 37.27 31.05 -9.83
CA GLU A 81 36.46 29.86 -9.47
C GLU A 81 35.98 29.07 -10.69
N LEU A 82 36.92 28.56 -11.50
CA LEU A 82 36.63 27.67 -12.64
C LEU A 82 37.28 26.28 -12.47
N GLY A 83 37.38 25.77 -11.24
CA GLY A 83 38.07 24.51 -10.99
C GLY A 83 37.70 23.74 -9.73
N ALA A 84 36.54 23.96 -9.11
CA ALA A 84 36.18 23.27 -7.86
C ALA A 84 34.68 23.05 -7.62
N THR A 85 33.88 22.78 -8.66
CA THR A 85 32.43 22.53 -8.47
C THR A 85 31.87 21.44 -9.39
N GLU A 86 32.64 20.37 -9.62
CA GLU A 86 32.18 19.20 -10.39
C GLU A 86 32.28 17.88 -9.59
N ASN A 87 32.43 17.93 -8.26
CA ASN A 87 32.58 16.72 -7.41
C ASN A 87 31.68 16.71 -6.15
N GLN A 88 30.58 17.47 -6.14
CA GLN A 88 29.60 17.41 -5.03
C GLN A 88 28.29 16.70 -5.39
N PHE A 89 28.20 16.12 -6.58
CA PHE A 89 27.09 15.25 -6.95
C PHE A 89 27.47 13.82 -6.54
N MET A 90 26.63 13.16 -5.74
CA MET A 90 26.79 11.80 -5.18
C MET A 90 27.41 11.68 -3.77
N ALA A 91 27.08 12.57 -2.84
CA ALA A 91 27.09 12.13 -1.43
C ALA A 91 25.88 11.20 -1.23
N THR A 92 26.10 9.89 -1.17
CA THR A 92 25.05 8.93 -0.79
C THR A 92 24.55 9.31 0.60
N PRO A 93 23.24 9.51 0.81
CA PRO A 93 22.73 9.83 2.14
C PRO A 93 23.10 8.69 3.10
N GLU A 94 23.93 9.00 4.11
CA GLU A 94 24.26 8.03 5.14
C GLU A 94 22.98 7.65 5.89
N SER A 95 22.75 6.35 6.07
CA SER A 95 21.59 5.86 6.80
C SER A 95 21.62 6.34 8.25
N PRO A 96 20.50 6.81 8.82
CA PRO A 96 20.46 7.27 10.20
C PRO A 96 20.84 6.14 11.17
N ALA A 97 21.39 6.52 12.33
CA ALA A 97 21.81 5.57 13.35
C ALA A 97 20.67 4.60 13.72
N LEU A 98 21.00 3.32 13.92
CA LEU A 98 20.05 2.23 14.17
C LEU A 98 19.00 2.60 15.24
N MET A 99 19.42 3.24 16.32
CA MET A 99 18.56 3.60 17.45
C MET A 99 17.42 4.56 17.07
N VAL A 100 17.58 5.37 16.02
CA VAL A 100 16.57 6.36 15.61
C VAL A 100 15.42 5.68 14.85
N TRP A 101 15.71 4.67 14.04
CA TRP A 101 14.71 4.03 13.18
C TRP A 101 14.22 2.67 13.68
N ILE A 102 14.92 2.04 14.63
CA ILE A 102 14.54 0.71 15.15
C ILE A 102 13.20 0.72 15.90
N VAL A 103 12.90 1.80 16.64
CA VAL A 103 11.66 1.94 17.39
C VAL A 103 10.44 1.98 16.45
N PRO A 104 10.36 2.88 15.45
CA PRO A 104 9.25 2.87 14.51
C PRO A 104 9.18 1.56 13.69
N ALA A 105 10.32 0.93 13.38
CA ALA A 105 10.33 -0.37 12.71
C ALA A 105 9.68 -1.47 13.56
N LEU A 106 9.96 -1.53 14.87
CA LEU A 106 9.33 -2.48 15.79
C LEU A 106 7.83 -2.21 15.97
N CYS A 107 7.44 -0.94 16.10
CA CYS A 107 6.02 -0.57 16.15
C CYS A 107 5.30 -0.99 14.86
N CYS A 108 5.94 -0.81 13.71
CA CYS A 108 5.42 -1.25 12.41
C CYS A 108 5.27 -2.78 12.36
N ALA A 109 6.29 -3.52 12.79
CA ALA A 109 6.24 -4.98 12.84
C ALA A 109 5.12 -5.50 13.74
N MET A 110 4.91 -4.87 14.90
CA MET A 110 3.81 -5.19 15.82
C MET A 110 2.44 -4.88 15.19
N ALA A 111 2.29 -3.74 14.53
CA ALA A 111 1.06 -3.39 13.81
C ALA A 111 0.75 -4.38 12.70
N TYR A 112 1.76 -4.80 11.93
CA TYR A 112 1.62 -5.86 10.93
C TYR A 112 1.19 -7.19 11.56
N ALA A 113 1.79 -7.60 12.68
CA ALA A 113 1.40 -8.84 13.36
C ALA A 113 -0.09 -8.81 13.77
N LEU A 114 -0.56 -7.71 14.35
CA LEU A 114 -1.97 -7.52 14.73
C LEU A 114 -2.90 -7.51 13.51
N TYR A 115 -2.51 -6.80 12.45
CA TYR A 115 -3.24 -6.76 11.19
C TYR A 115 -3.49 -8.18 10.64
N ASN A 116 -2.48 -9.05 10.64
CA ASN A 116 -2.62 -10.41 10.12
C ASN A 116 -3.55 -11.29 10.98
N ILE A 117 -3.54 -11.10 12.31
CA ILE A 117 -4.50 -11.78 13.20
C ILE A 117 -5.93 -11.33 12.88
N PHE A 118 -6.14 -10.02 12.67
CA PHE A 118 -7.45 -9.48 12.34
C PHE A 118 -7.94 -9.91 10.96
N ILE A 119 -7.07 -10.00 9.94
CA ILE A 119 -7.44 -10.58 8.64
C ILE A 119 -7.92 -12.01 8.80
N LYS A 120 -7.17 -12.84 9.54
CA LYS A 120 -7.58 -14.23 9.75
C LYS A 120 -8.95 -14.30 10.42
N LYS A 121 -9.16 -13.55 11.51
CA LYS A 121 -10.42 -13.51 12.25
C LYS A 121 -11.57 -12.93 11.43
N GLY A 122 -11.31 -11.92 10.59
CA GLY A 122 -12.31 -11.29 9.73
C GLY A 122 -12.71 -12.16 8.54
N SER A 123 -11.76 -12.91 7.98
CA SER A 123 -11.98 -13.73 6.77
C SER A 123 -13.03 -14.82 6.94
N SER A 124 -13.36 -15.24 8.16
CA SER A 124 -14.44 -16.21 8.42
C SER A 124 -15.85 -15.60 8.39
N HIS A 125 -15.96 -14.27 8.42
CA HIS A 125 -17.24 -13.57 8.57
C HIS A 125 -17.60 -12.71 7.37
N ILE A 126 -16.67 -12.44 6.47
CA ILE A 126 -16.87 -11.48 5.38
C ILE A 126 -16.30 -11.98 4.07
N ASN A 127 -16.87 -11.53 2.94
CA ASN A 127 -16.30 -11.79 1.64
C ASN A 127 -14.88 -11.19 1.56
N PRO A 128 -13.86 -11.93 1.09
CA PRO A 128 -12.46 -11.47 0.99
C PRO A 128 -12.29 -10.09 0.32
N VAL A 129 -13.05 -9.81 -0.74
CA VAL A 129 -12.99 -8.53 -1.45
C VAL A 129 -13.55 -7.40 -0.59
N LEU A 130 -14.68 -7.65 0.08
CA LEU A 130 -15.29 -6.66 0.98
C LEU A 130 -14.41 -6.40 2.21
N GLY A 131 -13.77 -7.43 2.75
CA GLY A 131 -12.79 -7.32 3.82
C GLY A 131 -11.62 -6.41 3.44
N GLY A 132 -11.07 -6.61 2.23
CA GLY A 132 -10.06 -5.71 1.66
C GLY A 132 -10.52 -4.25 1.65
N VAL A 133 -11.63 -3.96 0.97
CA VAL A 133 -12.15 -2.58 0.81
C VAL A 133 -12.33 -1.87 2.14
N ILE A 134 -12.84 -2.57 3.16
CA ILE A 134 -13.02 -1.99 4.50
C ILE A 134 -11.67 -1.63 5.12
N LEU A 135 -10.65 -2.49 4.99
CA LEU A 135 -9.31 -2.20 5.49
C LEU A 135 -8.70 -0.97 4.82
N GLN A 136 -8.82 -0.84 3.49
CA GLN A 136 -8.29 0.34 2.81
C GLN A 136 -9.06 1.62 3.17
N LEU A 137 -10.37 1.54 3.41
CA LEU A 137 -11.14 2.68 3.91
C LEU A 137 -10.65 3.13 5.30
N VAL A 138 -10.45 2.19 6.22
CA VAL A 138 -9.93 2.50 7.56
C VAL A 138 -8.51 3.08 7.48
N ALA A 139 -7.64 2.51 6.64
CA ALA A 139 -6.30 3.02 6.41
C ALA A 139 -6.31 4.44 5.82
N ALA A 140 -7.19 4.72 4.85
CA ALA A 140 -7.34 6.03 4.25
C ALA A 140 -7.84 7.07 5.27
N LEU A 141 -8.79 6.70 6.13
CA LEU A 141 -9.28 7.59 7.20
C LEU A 141 -8.19 7.89 8.23
N LEU A 142 -7.43 6.88 8.65
CA LEU A 142 -6.31 7.07 9.59
C LEU A 142 -5.20 7.92 8.97
N GLY A 143 -4.81 7.64 7.73
CA GLY A 143 -3.81 8.42 6.99
C GLY A 143 -4.26 9.87 6.76
N GLY A 144 -5.53 10.08 6.39
CA GLY A 144 -6.11 11.41 6.22
C GLY A 144 -6.21 12.19 7.53
N CYS A 145 -6.58 11.53 8.63
CA CYS A 145 -6.59 12.13 9.97
C CYS A 145 -5.18 12.55 10.41
N LEU A 146 -4.17 11.68 10.21
CA LEU A 146 -2.78 11.99 10.52
C LEU A 146 -2.25 13.16 9.67
N LEU A 147 -2.55 13.17 8.38
CA LEU A 147 -2.18 14.28 7.49
C LEU A 147 -2.83 15.58 7.93
N THR A 148 -4.11 15.55 8.28
CA THR A 148 -4.84 16.72 8.81
C THR A 148 -4.21 17.22 10.10
N PHE A 149 -3.87 16.31 11.03
CA PHE A 149 -3.20 16.65 12.28
C PHE A 149 -1.84 17.33 12.05
N LEU A 150 -1.04 16.84 11.09
CA LEU A 150 0.23 17.46 10.73
C LEU A 150 0.04 18.87 10.16
N ILE A 151 -0.94 19.06 9.26
CA ILE A 151 -1.27 20.38 8.71
C ILE A 151 -1.68 21.35 9.84
N LEU A 152 -2.53 20.91 10.76
CA LEU A 152 -2.97 21.71 11.90
C LEU A 152 -1.80 22.06 12.84
N GLN A 153 -0.93 21.10 13.14
CA GLN A 153 0.21 21.31 14.03
C GLN A 153 1.17 22.36 13.47
N GLU A 154 1.45 22.31 12.17
CA GLU A 154 2.37 23.25 11.52
C GLU A 154 1.73 24.63 11.32
N THR A 155 0.43 24.68 11.05
CA THR A 155 -0.35 25.94 11.04
C THR A 155 -0.29 26.63 12.41
N HIS A 156 -0.39 25.88 13.51
CA HIS A 156 -0.31 26.42 14.88
C HIS A 156 1.09 26.93 15.24
N LYS A 157 2.16 26.39 14.65
CA LYS A 157 3.54 26.86 14.86
C LYS A 157 3.90 28.08 14.00
N GLY A 158 2.97 28.59 13.18
CA GLY A 158 3.23 29.67 12.23
C GLY A 158 4.11 29.24 11.06
N GLY A 159 4.19 27.94 10.78
CA GLY A 159 4.97 27.37 9.68
C GLY A 159 4.30 27.58 8.32
N ASP A 160 5.11 27.59 7.27
CA ASP A 160 4.63 27.72 5.90
C ASP A 160 4.01 26.40 5.42
N VAL A 161 2.67 26.35 5.42
CA VAL A 161 1.87 25.17 5.04
C VAL A 161 2.19 24.70 3.60
N GLY A 162 2.65 25.62 2.75
CA GLY A 162 3.00 25.34 1.36
C GLY A 162 4.14 24.33 1.20
N ASN A 163 5.04 24.22 2.18
CA ASN A 163 6.19 23.31 2.09
C ASN A 163 5.86 21.87 2.51
N ILE A 164 4.83 21.68 3.35
CA ILE A 164 4.40 20.36 3.85
C ILE A 164 3.55 19.64 2.81
N VAL A 165 2.89 20.41 1.94
CA VAL A 165 1.98 19.93 0.91
C VAL A 165 2.59 20.17 -0.48
N ALA A 166 3.90 19.95 -0.60
CA ALA A 166 4.55 19.93 -1.90
C ALA A 166 4.15 18.64 -2.63
N PHE A 167 3.26 18.78 -3.62
CA PHE A 167 2.84 17.65 -4.45
C PHE A 167 3.68 17.58 -5.72
N ASP A 168 4.38 16.47 -5.89
CA ASP A 168 5.04 16.12 -7.14
C ASP A 168 4.21 15.11 -7.95
N LYS A 169 4.14 15.32 -9.27
CA LYS A 169 3.34 14.47 -10.16
C LYS A 169 3.90 13.06 -10.25
N GLU A 170 5.22 12.93 -10.22
CA GLU A 170 5.90 11.64 -10.25
C GLU A 170 5.68 10.89 -8.93
N GLY A 171 5.81 11.59 -7.80
CA GLY A 171 5.46 11.04 -6.49
C GLY A 171 4.02 10.49 -6.42
N ILE A 172 3.04 11.22 -6.96
CA ILE A 172 1.64 10.75 -7.03
C ILE A 172 1.52 9.48 -7.90
N PHE A 173 2.20 9.43 -9.04
CA PHE A 173 2.17 8.27 -9.92
C PHE A 173 2.70 7.01 -9.22
N TRP A 174 3.85 7.09 -8.55
CA TRP A 174 4.42 5.99 -7.79
C TRP A 174 3.54 5.58 -6.59
N ALA A 175 2.92 6.54 -5.90
CA ALA A 175 1.99 6.27 -4.81
C ALA A 175 0.74 5.51 -5.29
N VAL A 176 0.20 5.84 -6.47
CA VAL A 176 -0.92 5.11 -7.08
C VAL A 176 -0.52 3.67 -7.42
N LEU A 177 0.65 3.46 -8.02
CA LEU A 177 1.16 2.12 -8.32
C LEU A 177 1.38 1.29 -7.05
N ALA A 178 1.95 1.89 -6.00
CA ALA A 178 2.12 1.24 -4.70
C ALA A 178 0.76 0.87 -4.09
N GLY A 179 -0.22 1.76 -4.13
CA GLY A 179 -1.58 1.51 -3.63
C GLY A 179 -2.27 0.35 -4.37
N LEU A 180 -2.10 0.26 -5.69
CA LEU A 180 -2.62 -0.86 -6.50
C LEU A 180 -1.96 -2.19 -6.12
N ALA A 181 -0.65 -2.19 -5.90
CA ALA A 181 0.09 -3.38 -5.47
C ALA A 181 -0.36 -3.84 -4.08
N VAL A 182 -0.44 -2.91 -3.11
CA VAL A 182 -0.90 -3.19 -1.74
C VAL A 182 -2.34 -3.70 -1.76
N GLY A 183 -3.27 -3.02 -2.43
CA GLY A 183 -4.67 -3.45 -2.51
C GLY A 183 -4.83 -4.85 -3.10
N THR A 184 -4.05 -5.18 -4.13
CA THR A 184 -4.03 -6.53 -4.71
C THR A 184 -3.50 -7.56 -3.72
N ALA A 185 -2.41 -7.26 -3.03
CA ALA A 185 -1.82 -8.13 -2.00
C ALA A 185 -2.80 -8.41 -0.85
N GLU A 186 -3.54 -7.40 -0.40
CA GLU A 186 -4.52 -7.55 0.69
C GLU A 186 -5.70 -8.43 0.28
N ILE A 187 -6.24 -8.25 -0.94
CA ILE A 187 -7.32 -9.11 -1.45
C ILE A 187 -6.86 -10.57 -1.53
N VAL A 188 -5.65 -10.82 -2.04
CA VAL A 188 -5.05 -12.16 -2.11
C VAL A 188 -4.82 -12.73 -0.71
N SER A 189 -4.37 -11.92 0.25
CA SER A 189 -4.18 -12.34 1.65
C SER A 189 -5.49 -12.77 2.32
N PHE A 190 -6.58 -12.04 2.09
CA PHE A 190 -7.91 -12.45 2.55
C PHE A 190 -8.38 -13.74 1.89
N LEU A 191 -8.12 -13.92 0.59
CA LEU A 191 -8.45 -15.15 -0.13
C LEU A 191 -7.71 -16.34 0.46
N VAL A 192 -6.39 -16.26 0.65
CA VAL A 192 -5.60 -17.32 1.29
C VAL A 192 -6.08 -17.61 2.71
N SER A 193 -6.40 -16.56 3.48
CA SER A 193 -6.94 -16.72 4.84
C SER A 193 -8.29 -17.44 4.87
N SER A 194 -9.12 -17.25 3.84
CA SER A 194 -10.43 -17.90 3.67
C SER A 194 -10.34 -19.37 3.23
N MET A 195 -9.21 -19.82 2.69
CA MET A 195 -8.99 -21.22 2.28
C MET A 195 -8.81 -22.19 3.46
N GLY A 196 -8.93 -21.72 4.70
CA GLY A 196 -8.83 -22.57 5.89
C GLY A 196 -7.40 -22.87 6.34
N VAL A 197 -6.37 -22.43 5.61
CA VAL A 197 -4.96 -22.59 5.97
C VAL A 197 -4.67 -21.95 7.33
N GLN A 198 -3.87 -22.61 8.17
CA GLN A 198 -3.52 -22.08 9.48
C GLN A 198 -2.77 -20.74 9.35
N ALA A 199 -3.13 -19.76 10.18
CA ALA A 199 -2.52 -18.43 10.17
C ALA A 199 -1.01 -18.49 10.45
N MET A 200 -0.62 -19.41 11.33
CA MET A 200 0.79 -19.64 11.70
C MET A 200 1.66 -20.04 10.52
N GLN A 201 1.08 -20.65 9.48
CA GLN A 201 1.79 -21.07 8.28
C GLN A 201 1.71 -20.00 7.18
N SER A 202 0.51 -19.48 6.91
CA SER A 202 0.29 -18.51 5.82
C SER A 202 0.95 -17.15 6.08
N ILE A 203 0.99 -16.68 7.33
CA ILE A 203 1.52 -15.35 7.67
C ILE A 203 3.04 -15.26 7.43
N PRO A 204 3.88 -16.17 7.95
CA PRO A 204 5.32 -16.11 7.71
C PRO A 204 5.68 -16.34 6.24
N VAL A 205 4.91 -17.14 5.52
CA VAL A 205 5.12 -17.37 4.08
C VAL A 205 4.82 -16.11 3.26
N ILE A 206 3.71 -15.42 3.53
CA ILE A 206 3.35 -14.19 2.81
C ILE A 206 4.30 -13.05 3.16
N ILE A 207 4.48 -12.75 4.46
CA ILE A 207 5.30 -11.62 4.89
C ILE A 207 6.78 -11.90 4.65
N GLY A 208 7.27 -13.05 5.10
CA GLY A 208 8.65 -13.43 4.91
C GLY A 208 8.98 -13.56 3.42
N GLY A 209 8.10 -14.17 2.62
CA GLY A 209 8.26 -14.23 1.17
C GLY A 209 8.33 -12.84 0.53
N SER A 210 7.50 -11.90 0.98
CA SER A 210 7.55 -10.52 0.49
C SER A 210 8.88 -9.80 0.79
N VAL A 211 9.52 -10.10 1.93
CA VAL A 211 10.86 -9.56 2.26
C VAL A 211 11.92 -10.11 1.30
N LEU A 212 11.84 -11.40 0.92
CA LEU A 212 12.75 -11.99 -0.05
C LEU A 212 12.60 -11.33 -1.42
N PHE A 213 11.37 -11.25 -1.93
CA PHE A 213 11.09 -10.59 -3.21
C PHE A 213 11.45 -9.11 -3.17
N GLY A 214 11.15 -8.41 -2.09
CA GLY A 214 11.51 -7.01 -1.90
C GLY A 214 13.01 -6.78 -1.92
N THR A 215 13.79 -7.68 -1.30
CA THR A 215 15.26 -7.57 -1.30
C THR A 215 15.85 -7.85 -2.68
N VAL A 216 15.36 -8.88 -3.39
CA VAL A 216 15.83 -9.22 -4.74
C VAL A 216 15.45 -8.14 -5.75
N ILE A 217 14.20 -7.67 -5.73
CA ILE A 217 13.75 -6.60 -6.60
C ILE A 217 14.46 -5.29 -6.25
N GLY A 218 14.70 -5.00 -4.96
CA GLY A 218 15.46 -3.83 -4.52
C GLY A 218 16.88 -3.84 -5.08
N ALA A 219 17.59 -4.97 -4.94
CA ALA A 219 18.93 -5.13 -5.51
C ALA A 219 18.96 -4.96 -7.05
N LEU A 220 17.92 -5.44 -7.75
CA LEU A 220 17.86 -5.39 -9.22
C LEU A 220 17.35 -4.06 -9.79
N ALA A 221 16.35 -3.45 -9.14
CA ALA A 221 15.64 -2.28 -9.65
C ALA A 221 16.21 -0.96 -9.11
N LEU A 222 16.68 -0.94 -7.86
CA LEU A 222 17.29 0.24 -7.23
C LEU A 222 18.82 0.22 -7.30
N HIS A 223 19.42 -0.90 -7.76
CA HIS A 223 20.87 -1.09 -7.80
C HIS A 223 21.56 -0.89 -6.44
N GLU A 224 20.86 -1.21 -5.35
CA GLU A 224 21.42 -1.14 -3.99
C GLU A 224 22.32 -2.34 -3.72
N ASP A 225 23.59 -2.07 -3.40
CA ASP A 225 24.56 -3.11 -3.06
C ASP A 225 24.31 -3.66 -1.64
N LEU A 226 23.81 -4.89 -1.55
CA LEU A 226 23.74 -5.61 -0.28
C LEU A 226 25.08 -6.21 0.09
N SER A 227 25.54 -5.93 1.32
CA SER A 227 26.72 -6.58 1.88
C SER A 227 26.58 -8.11 1.90
N MET A 228 27.70 -8.83 1.86
CA MET A 228 27.72 -10.30 1.96
C MET A 228 27.02 -10.84 3.22
N ARG A 229 27.05 -10.06 4.32
CA ARG A 229 26.32 -10.37 5.55
C ARG A 229 24.81 -10.23 5.38
N GLY A 230 24.36 -9.22 4.63
CA GLY A 230 22.96 -9.01 4.29
C GLY A 230 22.40 -10.19 3.50
N TRP A 231 23.11 -10.64 2.47
CA TRP A 231 22.74 -11.84 1.71
C TRP A 231 22.67 -13.11 2.58
N GLY A 232 23.60 -13.28 3.52
CA GLY A 232 23.54 -14.35 4.52
C GLY A 232 22.25 -14.32 5.35
N GLY A 233 21.80 -13.12 5.75
CA GLY A 233 20.51 -12.93 6.44
C GLY A 233 19.31 -13.32 5.58
N VAL A 234 19.30 -12.93 4.30
CA VAL A 234 18.23 -13.27 3.34
C VAL A 234 18.11 -14.79 3.17
N VAL A 235 19.24 -15.51 3.05
CA VAL A 235 19.26 -16.98 2.96
C VAL A 235 18.70 -17.59 4.25
N LEU A 236 19.11 -17.09 5.42
CA LEU A 236 18.63 -17.61 6.70
C LEU A 236 17.11 -17.40 6.88
N ILE A 237 16.60 -16.23 6.49
CA ILE A 237 15.16 -15.93 6.48
C ILE A 237 14.43 -16.88 5.52
N SER A 238 14.99 -17.11 4.33
CA SER A 238 14.42 -18.03 3.33
C SER A 238 14.27 -19.45 3.88
N ILE A 239 15.31 -19.94 4.57
CA ILE A 239 15.30 -21.26 5.21
C ILE A 239 14.24 -21.29 6.32
N GLY A 240 14.17 -20.26 7.17
CA GLY A 240 13.17 -20.16 8.24
C GLY A 240 11.73 -20.18 7.70
N ILE A 241 11.45 -19.41 6.65
CA ILE A 241 10.13 -19.39 6.01
C ILE A 241 9.80 -20.76 5.41
N SER A 242 10.77 -21.40 4.74
CA SER A 242 10.58 -22.72 4.13
C SER A 242 10.27 -23.76 5.20
N LEU A 243 10.99 -23.76 6.32
CA LEU A 243 10.74 -24.66 7.44
C LEU A 243 9.32 -24.47 8.02
N VAL A 244 8.90 -23.23 8.24
CA VAL A 244 7.53 -22.94 8.74
C VAL A 244 6.47 -23.32 7.71
N GLY A 245 6.74 -23.11 6.41
CA GLY A 245 5.84 -23.51 5.34
C GLY A 245 5.68 -25.04 5.24
N LEU A 246 6.74 -25.79 5.55
CA LEU A 246 6.76 -27.25 5.55
C LEU A 246 6.17 -27.87 6.82
N ASP A 247 5.93 -27.08 7.87
CA ASP A 247 5.24 -27.49 9.12
C ASP A 247 3.73 -27.71 8.89
N SER A 248 3.40 -28.40 7.80
CA SER A 248 2.08 -28.97 7.52
C SER A 248 1.96 -30.31 8.22
N GLU A 249 2.23 -30.38 9.52
CA GLU A 249 1.94 -31.56 10.33
C GLU A 249 0.71 -31.29 11.21
N GLY A 250 -0.34 -32.09 10.97
CA GLY A 250 -1.63 -31.96 11.66
C GLY A 250 -2.79 -32.75 11.06
N GLU A 251 -2.65 -33.50 9.95
CA GLU A 251 -3.46 -34.70 9.76
C GLU A 251 -2.95 -35.76 10.75
N MET A 252 -3.41 -35.70 12.01
CA MET A 252 -3.54 -36.87 12.88
C MET A 252 -4.32 -36.49 14.15
N HIS A 253 -5.51 -37.08 14.25
CA HIS A 253 -6.51 -37.11 15.34
C HIS A 253 -7.72 -36.18 15.25
#